data_AF-A0A654FCQ8-F1
#
_entry.id   AF-A0A654FCQ8-F1
#
_cell.length_a   1.000
_cell.length_b   1.000
_cell.length_c   1.000
_cell.angle_alpha   90.00
_cell.angle_beta   90.00
_cell.angle_gamma   90.00
#
_symmetry.space_group_name_H-M   'P 1'
#
loop_
_entity.id
_entity.type
_entity.pdbx_description
1 polymer ?
#
loop_
_entity_poly.entity_id
_entity_poly.type
_entity_poly.pdbx_seq_one_letter_code
_entity_poly.pdbx_strand_id
1 'polypeptide(L)' 'MKDILKAYNVWKARGNFPPDADKKVKLMCSYCKKHNASLFLIHMMVELKVLDLLEDACESLLDSIITEK' A
#
# COMPACT_ATOMS: atom_id res chain seq x y z
N MET A 1 -2.57 8.35 7.72
CA MET A 1 -2.31 9.71 7.15
C MET A 1 -2.40 10.81 8.20
N LYS A 2 -3.40 10.75 9.10
CA LYS A 2 -3.39 11.50 10.38
C LYS A 2 -2.08 11.28 11.17
N ASP A 3 -1.46 10.12 11.00
CA ASP A 3 -0.21 9.70 11.68
C ASP A 3 1.02 10.49 11.26
N ILE A 4 1.18 10.81 9.97
CA ILE A 4 2.32 11.60 9.47
C ILE A 4 2.22 13.05 9.96
N LEU A 5 1.02 13.64 9.92
CA LEU A 5 0.77 14.98 10.46
C LEU A 5 0.95 15.02 11.99
N LYS A 6 0.53 13.97 12.71
CA LYS A 6 0.70 13.87 14.16
C LYS A 6 2.17 13.71 14.55
N ALA A 7 2.92 12.84 13.87
CA ALA A 7 4.36 12.69 14.06
C ALA A 7 5.10 14.00 13.73
N TYR A 8 4.71 14.67 12.65
CA TYR A 8 5.28 15.96 12.28
C TYR A 8 5.05 17.03 13.36
N ASN A 9 3.84 17.15 13.92
CA ASN A 9 3.57 18.12 14.99
C ASN A 9 4.37 17.83 16.27
N VAL A 10 4.54 16.55 16.64
CA VAL A 10 5.39 16.14 17.78
C VAL A 10 6.85 16.49 17.53
N TRP A 11 7.34 16.28 16.30
CA TRP A 11 8.71 16.57 15.92
C TRP A 11 9.00 18.07 15.76
N LYS A 12 8.02 18.84 15.28
CA LYS A 12 8.05 20.30 15.21
C LYS A 12 8.15 20.92 16.62
N ALA A 13 7.40 20.38 17.58
CA ALA A 13 7.49 20.80 18.98
C ALA A 13 8.87 20.53 19.63
N ARG A 14 9.66 19.61 19.06
CA ARG A 14 11.03 19.29 19.49
C ARG A 14 12.10 20.20 18.86
N GLY A 15 11.70 21.21 18.07
CA GLY A 15 12.51 22.39 17.75
C GLY A 15 13.55 22.26 16.63
N ASN A 16 13.70 21.10 15.96
CA ASN A 16 14.86 20.85 15.09
C ASN A 16 14.52 20.67 13.58
N PHE A 17 13.51 21.38 13.06
CA PHE A 17 13.12 21.25 11.66
C PHE A 17 13.51 22.45 10.80
N PRO A 18 13.97 22.20 9.57
CA PRO A 18 14.19 23.27 8.60
C PRO A 18 12.86 23.97 8.28
N PRO A 19 12.89 25.29 7.99
CA PRO A 19 11.69 26.11 7.79
C PRO A 19 10.75 25.62 6.66
N ASP A 20 11.23 24.81 5.72
CA ASP A 20 10.44 24.21 4.63
C ASP A 20 9.85 22.82 4.95
N ALA A 21 10.05 22.29 6.16
CA ALA A 21 9.54 20.98 6.53
C ALA A 21 7.99 20.92 6.48
N ASP A 22 7.30 21.99 6.86
CA ASP A 22 5.84 22.09 6.81
C ASP A 22 5.32 21.93 5.37
N LYS A 23 6.00 22.55 4.40
CA LYS A 23 5.62 22.46 2.98
C LYS A 23 5.84 21.05 2.44
N LYS A 24 6.97 20.41 2.78
CA LYS A 24 7.28 19.04 2.37
C LYS A 24 6.29 18.03 2.95
N VAL A 25 5.91 18.15 4.22
CA VAL A 25 4.91 17.26 4.84
C VAL A 25 3.51 17.46 4.25
N LYS A 26 3.12 18.71 3.96
CA LYS A 26 1.85 18.99 3.24
C LYS A 26 1.85 18.42 1.82
N LEU A 27 2.96 18.53 1.10
CA LEU A 27 3.11 17.95 -0.24
C LEU A 27 3.02 16.43 -0.20
N MET A 28 3.73 15.79 0.73
CA MET A 28 3.65 14.35 0.97
C MET A 28 2.23 13.92 1.33
N CYS A 29 1.54 14.69 2.16
CA CYS A 29 0.14 14.43 2.44
C CYS A 29 -0.71 14.53 1.16
N SER A 30 -0.63 15.63 0.42
CA SER A 30 -1.39 15.79 -0.82
C SER A 30 -1.13 14.65 -1.82
N TYR A 31 0.13 14.26 -1.98
CA TYR A 31 0.57 13.15 -2.81
C TYR A 31 -0.02 11.82 -2.34
N CYS A 32 0.15 11.47 -1.06
CA CYS A 32 -0.45 10.27 -0.49
C CYS A 32 -1.97 10.26 -0.59
N LYS A 33 -2.65 11.41 -0.51
CA LYS A 33 -4.12 11.49 -0.65
C LYS A 33 -4.56 11.21 -2.09
N LYS A 34 -3.85 11.77 -3.07
CA LYS A 34 -4.12 11.55 -4.50
C LYS A 34 -3.78 10.13 -4.95
N HIS A 35 -2.71 9.56 -4.39
CA HIS A 35 -2.22 8.23 -4.75
C HIS A 35 -2.77 7.11 -3.85
N ASN A 36 -3.48 7.39 -2.75
CA ASN A 36 -4.12 6.34 -1.94
C ASN A 36 -5.19 5.59 -2.73
N ALA A 37 -5.97 6.31 -3.57
CA ALA A 37 -6.91 5.67 -4.48
C ALA A 37 -6.18 4.75 -5.46
N SER A 38 -5.07 5.19 -6.06
CA SER A 38 -4.26 4.34 -6.94
C SER A 38 -3.60 3.17 -6.21
N LEU A 39 -3.04 3.36 -5.01
CA LEU A 39 -2.45 2.27 -4.25
C LEU A 39 -3.50 1.25 -3.82
N PHE A 40 -4.70 1.70 -3.44
CA PHE A 40 -5.80 0.81 -3.08
C PHE A 40 -6.31 0.04 -4.30
N LEU A 41 -6.45 0.69 -5.46
CA LEU A 41 -6.81 0.04 -6.72
C LEU A 41 -5.73 -0.94 -7.20
N ILE A 42 -4.45 -0.58 -7.06
CA ILE A 42 -3.32 -1.45 -7.37
C ILE A 42 -3.30 -2.65 -6.41
N HIS A 43 -3.51 -2.42 -5.12
CA HIS A 43 -3.59 -3.48 -4.12
C HIS A 43 -4.73 -4.45 -4.43
N MET A 44 -5.93 -3.94 -4.73
CA MET A 44 -7.07 -4.74 -5.16
C MET A 44 -6.77 -5.55 -6.43
N MET A 45 -6.16 -4.93 -7.45
CA MET A 45 -5.78 -5.62 -8.68
C MET A 45 -4.73 -6.70 -8.46
N VAL A 46 -3.75 -6.44 -7.59
CA VAL A 46 -2.69 -7.40 -7.26
C VAL A 46 -3.27 -8.56 -6.45
N GLU A 47 -4.14 -8.32 -5.47
CA GLU A 47 -4.82 -9.38 -4.73
C GLU A 47 -5.67 -10.26 -5.64
N LEU A 48 -6.46 -9.66 -6.54
CA LEU A 48 -7.28 -10.42 -7.50
C LEU A 48 -6.42 -11.33 -8.38
N LYS A 49 -5.32 -10.80 -8.93
CA LYS A 49 -4.44 -11.54 -9.83
C LYS A 49 -3.66 -12.65 -9.14
N VAL A 50 -3.36 -12.51 -7.84
CA VAL A 50 -2.78 -13.58 -7.03
C VAL A 50 -3.81 -14.67 -6.76
N LEU A 51 -5.09 -14.31 -6.57
CA LEU A 51 -6.18 -15.26 -6.39
C LEU A 51 -6.40 -16.11 -7.65
N ASP A 52 -6.46 -15.48 -8.83
CA ASP A 52 -6.59 -16.18 -10.12
C ASP A 52 -5.43 -17.17 -10.36
N LEU A 53 -4.19 -16.75 -10.07
CA LEU A 53 -3.00 -17.61 -10.23
C LEU A 53 -2.99 -18.76 -9.21
N LEU A 54 -3.50 -18.54 -8.01
CA LEU A 54 -3.61 -19.56 -6.99
C LEU A 54 -4.68 -20.60 -7.35
N GLU A 55 -5.80 -20.16 -7.92
CA GLU A 55 -6.88 -21.04 -8.39
C GLU A 55 -6.40 -21.95 -9.53
N ASP A 56 -5.75 -21.38 -10.54
CA ASP A 56 -5.16 -22.14 -11.67
C ASP A 56 -4.12 -23.17 -11.19
N ALA A 57 -3.25 -22.77 -10.25
CA ALA A 57 -2.27 -23.68 -9.66
C ALA A 57 -2.95 -24.80 -8.84
N CYS A 58 -4.03 -24.49 -8.11
CA CYS A 58 -4.78 -25.48 -7.34
C CYS A 58 -5.55 -26.45 -8.24
N GLU A 59 -6.14 -25.99 -9.34
CA GLU A 59 -6.79 -26.85 -10.35
C GLU A 59 -5.80 -27.79 -11.01
N SER A 60 -4.62 -27.29 -11.40
CA SER A 60 -3.57 -28.11 -12.00
C SER A 60 -3.01 -29.16 -11.02
N LEU A 61 -2.83 -28.80 -9.75
CA LEU A 61 -2.46 -29.74 -8.69
C LEU A 61 -3.55 -30.80 -8.47
N LEU A 62 -4.82 -30.39 -8.43
CA LEU A 62 -5.95 -31.32 -8.26
C LEU A 62 -6.03 -32.31 -9.43
N ASP A 63 -5.87 -31.83 -10.66
CA ASP A 63 -5.87 -32.66 -11.88
C ASP A 63 -4.73 -33.68 -11.88
N SER A 64 -3.53 -33.27 -11.44
CA SER A 64 -2.38 -34.18 -11.29
C SER A 64 -2.64 -35.26 -10.25
N ILE A 65 -3.26 -34.93 -9.11
CA ILE A 65 -3.59 -35.89 -8.04
C ILE A 65 -4.68 -36.88 -8.49
N ILE A 66 -5.68 -36.43 -9.24
CA ILE A 66 -6.76 -37.30 -9.77
C ILE A 66 -6.23 -38.22 -10.88
N THR A 67 -5.27 -37.74 -11.66
CA THR A 67 -4.66 -38.47 -12.79
C THR A 67 -3.59 -39.46 -12.32
N GLU A 68 -2.93 -39.21 -11.19
CA GLU A 68 -2.13 -40.21 -10.46
C GLU A 68 -3.04 -41.26 -9.81
N LYS A 69 -3.25 -42.36 -10.52
CA LYS A 69 -3.99 -43.54 -10.06
C LYS A 69 -3.08 -44.74 -9.91
#